data_AF-A0A1B8UT98-F1
#
_entry.id   AF-A0A1B8UT98-F1
#
_cell.length_a   1.000
_cell.length_b   1.000
_cell.length_c   1.000
_cell.angle_alpha   90.00
_cell.angle_beta   90.00
_cell.angle_gamma   90.00
#
_symmetry.space_group_name_H-M   'P 1'
#
loop_
_entity.id
_entity.type
_entity.pdbx_description
1 polymer ?
#
loop_
_entity_poly.entity_id
_entity_poly.type
_entity_poly.pdbx_seq_one_letter_code
_entity_poly.pdbx_strand_id
1 'polypeptide(L)'
;MRKWMSHAIVLTLVSVLLLTSMAGTASAKSEFLKEGTIVGKVSKAQLKGSINGIAITGYTFRDSLWIPVSHLSQYGFDIQANGNSGPIRILRNTSKPVKGMAADKIKKPTSKLTNVHFTQKDVLLGNRKLTTYQIDNSAVIRLNDLALFGEVLWNGQSKTLELKLGNMEYENTLGIWIAGDKAYNRSDKQINEISIKHFFMYRGNLYDVSEVIDTSGKQFADIQGLIDPDSKEKLVDTYIGSTVEYVITSTGDQIDNPYLKQDSDYYKSKTMAEDVLFQLKSVKTYMEAAEKEYYMKLKEELKNNGNRPLKFVTQKITYNRFGSPEVNLSLKNLTEKKVVSFELTITGYDGKGRIVKNSITGESQVKGRAKDFGKYGPGDVIEFTWVMDFYNDMVKANAKLTSVKFSDGTVWRAK
;
A
#
# COMPACT_ATOMS: atom_id res chain seq x y z
N MET A 1 15.20 65.10 -5.66
CA MET A 1 16.49 64.71 -5.04
C MET A 1 16.28 63.47 -4.19
N ARG A 2 17.13 62.46 -4.42
CA ARG A 2 17.17 61.15 -3.73
C ARG A 2 17.62 61.27 -2.27
N LYS A 3 17.14 60.35 -1.43
CA LYS A 3 17.85 59.59 -0.36
C LYS A 3 16.82 58.59 0.21
N TRP A 4 16.79 57.30 -0.13
CA TRP A 4 17.70 56.19 0.25
C TRP A 4 18.01 56.15 1.74
N MET A 5 17.33 55.25 2.46
CA MET A 5 17.65 54.56 3.72
C MET A 5 16.34 53.89 4.19
N SER A 6 16.21 52.65 4.66
CA SER A 6 17.09 51.49 4.81
C SER A 6 16.15 50.30 5.01
N HIS A 7 16.36 49.22 4.25
CA HIS A 7 15.69 47.94 4.51
C HIS A 7 16.42 47.22 5.63
N ALA A 8 15.73 46.90 6.73
CA ALA A 8 16.08 45.77 7.60
C ALA A 8 14.90 45.46 8.53
N ILE A 9 14.68 44.17 8.77
CA ILE A 9 13.78 43.57 9.78
C ILE A 9 12.32 43.40 9.33
N VAL A 10 12.07 42.34 8.54
CA VAL A 10 11.01 41.35 8.81
C VAL A 10 11.53 40.01 8.30
N LEU A 11 12.18 39.25 9.18
CA LEU A 11 12.67 37.90 8.89
C LEU A 11 12.31 37.01 10.10
N THR A 12 11.03 36.63 10.18
CA THR A 12 10.54 35.53 11.03
C THR A 12 9.05 35.31 10.76
N LEU A 13 8.74 34.63 9.67
CA LEU A 13 7.60 33.71 9.53
C LEU A 13 7.64 33.18 8.08
N VAL A 14 7.26 31.93 7.88
CA VAL A 14 7.27 31.19 6.60
C VAL A 14 8.60 30.51 6.24
N SER A 15 9.04 29.60 7.12
CA SER A 15 9.93 28.49 6.75
C SER A 15 9.49 27.20 7.47
N VAL A 16 8.20 26.85 7.35
CA VAL A 16 7.62 25.55 7.79
C VAL A 16 7.06 24.75 6.60
N LEU A 17 7.51 25.05 5.39
CA LEU A 17 7.15 24.29 4.19
C LEU A 17 8.44 24.00 3.43
N LEU A 18 8.91 22.75 3.56
CA LEU A 18 9.80 21.98 2.66
C LEU A 18 10.72 21.06 3.47
N LEU A 19 10.12 20.17 4.27
CA LEU A 19 10.72 18.87 4.57
C LEU A 19 10.02 17.84 3.68
N THR A 20 10.43 17.75 2.42
CA THR A 20 10.18 16.56 1.61
C THR A 20 11.26 15.53 1.98
N SER A 21 11.14 14.95 3.17
CA SER A 21 11.94 13.76 3.51
C SER A 21 11.38 12.59 2.69
N MET A 22 12.08 12.27 1.60
CA MET A 22 12.00 10.97 0.96
C MET A 22 12.64 9.92 1.88
N ALA A 23 11.94 9.59 2.97
CA ALA A 23 12.08 8.30 3.61
C ALA A 23 10.82 7.54 3.20
N GLY A 24 11.00 6.40 2.52
CA GLY A 24 9.90 5.49 2.22
C GLY A 24 9.39 4.92 3.54
N THR A 25 8.51 5.66 4.21
CA THR A 25 7.79 5.12 5.35
C THR A 25 6.71 4.20 4.79
N ALA A 26 6.66 2.99 5.34
CA ALA A 26 5.62 2.01 5.05
C ALA A 26 4.28 2.61 5.48
N SER A 27 3.65 3.34 4.57
CA SER A 27 2.30 3.84 4.79
C SER A 27 1.39 2.63 4.85
N ALA A 28 0.57 2.50 5.89
CA ALA A 28 -0.48 1.47 6.01
C ALA A 28 -1.62 1.59 4.97
N LYS A 29 -1.32 2.19 3.82
CA LYS A 29 -2.11 2.08 2.60
C LYS A 29 -1.99 0.65 2.13
N SER A 30 -3.12 0.06 1.74
CA SER A 30 -3.13 -1.25 1.09
C SER A 30 -2.15 -1.23 -0.09
N GLU A 31 -0.97 -1.84 0.09
CA GLU A 31 0.02 -2.02 -0.98
C GLU A 31 -0.50 -2.92 -2.10
N PHE A 32 -1.62 -3.58 -1.83
CA PHE A 32 -2.15 -4.65 -2.64
C PHE A 32 -3.04 -4.19 -3.80
N LEU A 33 -3.75 -3.06 -3.65
CA LEU A 33 -4.56 -2.46 -4.72
C LEU A 33 -3.99 -1.12 -5.14
N LYS A 34 -3.80 -0.95 -6.45
CA LYS A 34 -3.42 0.34 -7.03
C LYS A 34 -4.63 1.25 -7.09
N GLU A 35 -4.43 2.56 -6.87
CA GLU A 35 -5.43 3.60 -7.12
C GLU A 35 -6.10 3.38 -8.49
N GLY A 36 -7.43 3.47 -8.53
CA GLY A 36 -8.19 3.31 -9.77
C GLY A 36 -8.47 1.86 -10.18
N THR A 37 -7.99 0.85 -9.45
CA THR A 37 -8.32 -0.56 -9.74
C THR A 37 -9.84 -0.76 -9.70
N ILE A 38 -10.42 -1.34 -10.75
CA ILE A 38 -11.86 -1.65 -10.77
C ILE A 38 -12.12 -2.82 -9.81
N VAL A 39 -12.86 -2.57 -8.74
CA VAL A 39 -13.22 -3.59 -7.74
C VAL A 39 -14.63 -4.12 -7.95
N GLY A 40 -15.49 -3.40 -8.67
CA GLY A 40 -16.85 -3.84 -8.92
C GLY A 40 -17.62 -2.92 -9.86
N LYS A 41 -18.94 -3.09 -9.87
CA LYS A 41 -19.87 -2.27 -10.66
C LYS A 41 -21.07 -1.87 -9.81
N VAL A 42 -21.59 -0.68 -10.07
CA VAL A 42 -22.84 -0.20 -9.48
C VAL A 42 -23.99 -1.10 -9.95
N SER A 43 -24.89 -1.44 -9.04
CA SER A 43 -26.09 -2.24 -9.32
C SER A 43 -27.04 -1.50 -10.27
N LYS A 44 -27.78 -2.22 -11.11
CA LYS A 44 -28.87 -1.62 -11.90
C LYS A 44 -30.04 -1.18 -11.01
N ALA A 45 -30.33 -1.96 -9.96
CA ALA A 45 -31.36 -1.62 -8.99
C ALA A 45 -30.80 -0.63 -7.98
N GLN A 46 -31.37 0.57 -7.92
CA GLN A 46 -30.92 1.63 -7.03
C GLN A 46 -31.78 1.69 -5.75
N LEU A 47 -31.11 1.61 -4.61
CA LEU A 47 -31.62 2.00 -3.30
C LEU A 47 -31.86 3.51 -3.25
N LYS A 48 -32.84 3.92 -2.45
CA LYS A 48 -33.15 5.32 -2.20
C LYS A 48 -32.60 5.72 -0.84
N GLY A 49 -32.11 6.96 -0.73
CA GLY A 49 -31.59 7.52 0.52
C GLY A 49 -32.30 8.80 0.91
N SER A 50 -32.44 9.05 2.21
CA SER A 50 -32.76 10.37 2.75
C SER A 50 -31.96 10.67 4.02
N ILE A 51 -31.77 11.96 4.30
CA ILE A 51 -31.23 12.47 5.56
C ILE A 51 -32.26 13.46 6.10
N ASN A 52 -32.83 13.19 7.28
CA ASN A 52 -33.95 13.94 7.89
C ASN A 52 -35.11 14.16 6.90
N GLY A 53 -35.57 13.09 6.24
CA GLY A 53 -36.63 13.14 5.23
C GLY A 53 -36.24 13.77 3.88
N ILE A 54 -35.06 14.39 3.75
CA ILE A 54 -34.62 15.03 2.51
C ILE A 54 -33.81 14.04 1.68
N ALA A 55 -34.24 13.79 0.44
CA ALA A 55 -33.63 12.79 -0.43
C ALA A 55 -32.16 13.09 -0.74
N ILE A 56 -31.29 12.08 -0.62
CA ILE A 56 -29.88 12.12 -1.02
C ILE A 56 -29.59 11.11 -2.13
N THR A 57 -28.81 11.52 -3.12
CA THR A 57 -28.42 10.65 -4.23
C THR A 57 -27.18 9.85 -3.88
N GLY A 58 -27.14 8.63 -4.38
CA GLY A 58 -26.01 7.73 -4.25
C GLY A 58 -26.06 6.61 -5.26
N TYR A 59 -25.16 5.65 -5.08
CA TYR A 59 -24.99 4.47 -5.89
C TYR A 59 -25.26 3.24 -5.05
N THR A 60 -25.98 2.28 -5.62
CA THR A 60 -26.12 0.97 -4.97
C THR A 60 -24.95 0.08 -5.33
N PHE A 61 -24.16 -0.28 -4.33
CA PHE A 61 -23.02 -1.17 -4.49
C PHE A 61 -22.94 -2.09 -3.27
N ARG A 62 -22.84 -3.40 -3.51
CA ARG A 62 -22.84 -4.44 -2.45
C ARG A 62 -24.00 -4.27 -1.47
N ASP A 63 -25.21 -4.18 -2.02
CA ASP A 63 -26.47 -4.06 -1.29
C ASP A 63 -26.54 -2.89 -0.29
N SER A 64 -25.67 -1.90 -0.46
CA SER A 64 -25.59 -0.70 0.36
C SER A 64 -25.70 0.56 -0.50
N LEU A 65 -26.18 1.65 0.11
CA LEU A 65 -26.25 2.96 -0.53
C LEU A 65 -24.95 3.74 -0.26
N TRP A 66 -24.19 4.01 -1.32
CA TRP A 66 -22.94 4.76 -1.30
C TRP A 66 -23.16 6.17 -1.80
N ILE A 67 -22.86 7.17 -0.99
CA ILE A 67 -23.12 8.57 -1.28
C ILE A 67 -21.81 9.32 -1.53
N PRO A 68 -21.76 10.25 -2.50
CA PRO A 68 -20.62 11.15 -2.66
C PRO A 68 -20.40 12.00 -1.42
N VAL A 69 -19.16 12.02 -0.91
CA VAL A 69 -18.81 12.78 0.29
C VAL A 69 -19.08 14.28 0.12
N SER A 70 -18.91 14.81 -1.10
CA SER A 70 -19.19 16.21 -1.42
C SER A 70 -20.66 16.61 -1.21
N HIS A 71 -21.59 15.67 -1.35
CA HIS A 71 -23.02 15.94 -1.18
C HIS A 71 -23.37 16.29 0.27
N LEU A 72 -22.65 15.72 1.24
CA LEU A 72 -22.90 15.92 2.68
C LEU A 72 -22.82 17.39 3.12
N SER A 73 -22.09 18.22 2.37
CA SER A 73 -22.07 19.67 2.58
C SER A 73 -23.46 20.33 2.57
N GLN A 74 -24.45 19.72 1.91
CA GLN A 74 -25.84 20.18 1.82
C GLN A 74 -26.76 19.58 2.89
N TYR A 75 -26.24 18.68 3.73
CA TYR A 75 -27.00 17.94 4.74
C TYR A 75 -26.47 18.19 6.16
N GLY A 76 -25.97 19.40 6.42
CA GLY A 76 -25.50 19.78 7.74
C GLY A 76 -24.11 19.25 8.12
N PHE A 77 -23.28 18.90 7.14
CA PHE A 77 -21.89 18.52 7.37
C PHE A 77 -20.91 19.56 6.81
N ASP A 78 -19.75 19.66 7.45
CA ASP A 78 -18.59 20.35 6.92
C ASP A 78 -17.58 19.32 6.40
N ILE A 79 -17.06 19.59 5.20
CA ILE A 79 -16.19 18.71 4.46
C ILE A 79 -14.86 19.44 4.25
N GLN A 80 -13.81 18.95 4.88
CA GLN A 80 -12.47 19.50 4.75
C GLN A 80 -11.62 18.56 3.90
N ALA A 81 -11.10 19.05 2.78
CA ALA A 81 -10.23 18.29 1.89
C ALA A 81 -8.86 18.98 1.81
N ASN A 82 -7.82 18.34 2.33
CA ASN A 82 -6.46 18.87 2.33
C ASN A 82 -5.73 18.51 1.03
N GLY A 83 -6.21 19.07 -0.09
CA GLY A 83 -5.65 18.85 -1.42
C GLY A 83 -5.92 17.45 -1.99
N ASN A 84 -5.11 17.05 -2.97
CA ASN A 84 -5.33 15.81 -3.73
C ASN A 84 -4.91 14.56 -2.95
N SER A 85 -3.87 14.65 -2.13
CA SER A 85 -3.27 13.52 -1.40
C SER A 85 -3.69 13.44 0.07
N GLY A 86 -4.26 14.50 0.64
CA GLY A 86 -4.70 14.54 2.03
C GLY A 86 -6.04 13.83 2.26
N PRO A 87 -6.32 13.44 3.52
CA PRO A 87 -7.60 12.85 3.87
C PRO A 87 -8.75 13.85 3.70
N ILE A 88 -9.95 13.33 3.44
CA ILE A 88 -11.20 14.09 3.54
C ILE A 88 -11.75 13.92 4.95
N ARG A 89 -11.99 15.01 5.68
CA ARG A 89 -12.62 14.97 7.01
C ARG A 89 -14.07 15.41 6.92
N ILE A 90 -14.94 14.64 7.54
CA ILE A 90 -16.37 14.89 7.65
C ILE A 90 -16.67 15.25 9.11
N LEU A 91 -17.27 16.42 9.31
CA LEU A 91 -17.68 16.94 10.62
C LEU A 91 -19.17 17.27 10.57
N ARG A 92 -19.92 16.87 11.60
CA ARG A 92 -21.31 17.30 11.75
C ARG A 92 -21.31 18.75 12.25
N ASN A 93 -22.12 19.61 11.62
CA ASN A 93 -22.32 20.99 12.03
C ASN A 93 -23.80 21.22 12.33
N THR A 94 -24.19 21.13 13.60
CA THR A 94 -25.62 21.22 14.00
C THR A 94 -26.26 22.56 13.66
N SER A 95 -25.47 23.63 13.53
CA SER A 95 -25.94 24.96 13.12
C SER A 95 -26.23 25.06 11.61
N LYS A 96 -25.72 24.12 10.81
CA LYS A 96 -25.93 24.11 9.36
C LYS A 96 -27.21 23.36 9.00
N PRO A 97 -28.16 23.98 8.28
CA PRO A 97 -29.42 23.35 7.94
C PRO A 97 -29.25 22.23 6.91
N VAL A 98 -30.13 21.24 6.97
CA VAL A 98 -30.27 20.20 5.95
C VAL A 98 -31.12 20.76 4.82
N LYS A 99 -30.49 21.11 3.69
CA LYS A 99 -31.17 21.74 2.54
C LYS A 99 -31.47 20.76 1.42
N GLY A 100 -30.71 19.67 1.34
CA GLY A 100 -30.74 18.78 0.18
C GLY A 100 -30.01 19.35 -1.02
N MET A 101 -29.92 18.56 -2.09
CA MET A 101 -29.38 19.03 -3.36
C MET A 101 -30.48 19.61 -4.24
N ALA A 102 -30.15 20.66 -5.00
CA ALA A 102 -31.03 21.17 -6.02
C ALA A 102 -31.35 20.07 -7.06
N ALA A 103 -32.60 20.03 -7.53
CA ALA A 103 -33.11 18.93 -8.35
C ALA A 103 -32.36 18.77 -9.68
N ASP A 104 -31.84 19.86 -10.23
CA ASP A 104 -30.99 19.92 -11.43
C ASP A 104 -29.58 19.36 -11.20
N LYS A 105 -29.08 19.41 -9.96
CA LYS A 105 -27.78 18.85 -9.56
C LYS A 105 -27.86 17.37 -9.16
N ILE A 106 -29.06 16.85 -8.94
CA ILE A 106 -29.32 15.43 -8.77
C ILE A 106 -29.12 14.73 -10.12
N LYS A 107 -27.87 14.38 -10.44
CA LYS A 107 -27.60 13.45 -11.53
C LYS A 107 -28.26 12.11 -11.18
N LYS A 108 -29.33 11.77 -11.88
CA LYS A 108 -29.88 10.41 -11.81
C LYS A 108 -28.78 9.44 -12.23
N PRO A 109 -28.59 8.32 -11.51
CA PRO A 109 -27.66 7.29 -11.92
C PRO A 109 -27.93 6.94 -13.38
N THR A 110 -26.94 7.08 -14.24
CA THR A 110 -27.12 6.76 -15.66
C THR A 110 -27.46 5.28 -15.79
N SER A 111 -28.26 4.90 -16.79
CA SER A 111 -28.56 3.49 -17.07
C SER A 111 -27.32 2.68 -17.50
N LYS A 112 -26.19 3.35 -17.77
CA LYS A 112 -24.90 2.72 -18.01
C LYS A 112 -24.35 2.11 -16.72
N LEU A 113 -23.80 0.91 -16.86
CA LEU A 113 -23.03 0.26 -15.80
C LEU A 113 -21.82 1.14 -15.45
N THR A 114 -21.83 1.75 -14.27
CA THR A 114 -20.71 2.51 -13.73
C THR A 114 -19.76 1.59 -12.96
N ASN A 115 -18.46 1.70 -13.23
CA ASN A 115 -17.43 0.96 -12.50
C ASN A 115 -17.20 1.57 -11.12
N VAL A 116 -16.90 0.71 -10.14
CA VAL A 116 -16.46 1.11 -8.81
C VAL A 116 -14.96 0.90 -8.73
N HIS A 117 -14.24 1.96 -8.42
CA HIS A 117 -12.79 1.98 -8.35
C HIS A 117 -12.32 1.99 -6.90
N PHE A 118 -11.26 1.24 -6.61
CA PHE A 118 -10.51 1.38 -5.37
C PHE A 118 -9.83 2.76 -5.33
N THR A 119 -9.81 3.35 -4.13
CA THR A 119 -9.05 4.57 -3.86
C THR A 119 -8.29 4.43 -2.54
N GLN A 120 -7.08 4.97 -2.52
CA GLN A 120 -6.24 5.15 -1.34
C GLN A 120 -6.57 6.45 -0.60
N LYS A 121 -7.54 7.23 -1.09
CA LYS A 121 -7.97 8.47 -0.44
C LYS A 121 -8.73 8.14 0.84
N ASP A 122 -8.14 8.49 1.97
CA ASP A 122 -8.77 8.31 3.28
C ASP A 122 -9.93 9.29 3.44
N VAL A 123 -11.08 8.77 3.90
CA VAL A 123 -12.20 9.58 4.39
C VAL A 123 -12.36 9.29 5.87
N LEU A 124 -12.35 10.35 6.67
CA LEU A 124 -12.37 10.31 8.12
C LEU A 124 -13.65 10.93 8.65
N LEU A 125 -14.31 10.22 9.55
CA LEU A 125 -15.42 10.68 10.37
C LEU A 125 -14.88 10.93 11.78
N GLY A 126 -14.53 12.18 12.10
CA GLY A 126 -13.70 12.43 13.29
C GLY A 126 -12.31 11.79 13.15
N ASN A 127 -11.99 10.82 14.00
CA ASN A 127 -10.78 9.98 13.90
C ASN A 127 -11.02 8.60 13.27
N ARG A 128 -12.28 8.25 13.01
CA ARG A 128 -12.64 6.97 12.40
C ARG A 128 -12.37 6.99 10.91
N LYS A 129 -11.60 6.03 10.41
CA LYS A 129 -11.40 5.81 8.98
C LYS A 129 -12.57 5.02 8.39
N LEU A 130 -13.15 5.53 7.31
CA LEU A 130 -14.26 4.90 6.60
C LEU A 130 -13.78 4.13 5.38
N THR A 131 -14.49 3.06 5.02
CA THR A 131 -14.32 2.44 3.69
C THR A 131 -14.70 3.47 2.64
N THR A 132 -13.80 3.69 1.68
CA THR A 132 -14.01 4.65 0.60
C THR A 132 -13.75 3.98 -0.74
N TYR A 133 -14.59 4.32 -1.71
CA TYR A 133 -14.38 3.98 -3.12
C TYR A 133 -14.48 5.24 -3.99
N GLN A 134 -14.07 5.13 -5.24
CA GLN A 134 -14.30 6.15 -6.26
C GLN A 134 -15.35 5.67 -7.27
N ILE A 135 -16.41 6.46 -7.43
CA ILE A 135 -17.49 6.24 -8.41
C ILE A 135 -17.74 7.57 -9.12
N ASP A 136 -17.71 7.59 -10.45
CA ASP A 136 -17.84 8.80 -11.28
C ASP A 136 -16.94 9.95 -10.79
N ASN A 137 -15.66 9.64 -10.56
CA ASN A 137 -14.63 10.57 -10.07
C ASN A 137 -14.93 11.22 -8.72
N SER A 138 -15.85 10.65 -7.93
CA SER A 138 -16.20 11.12 -6.60
C SER A 138 -15.84 10.07 -5.55
N ALA A 139 -15.23 10.50 -4.45
CA ALA A 139 -15.08 9.66 -3.25
C ALA A 139 -16.47 9.41 -2.66
N VAL A 140 -16.80 8.15 -2.42
CA VAL A 140 -18.08 7.72 -1.86
C VAL A 140 -17.88 6.91 -0.59
N ILE A 141 -18.81 7.05 0.35
CA ILE A 141 -18.91 6.28 1.61
C ILE A 141 -20.33 5.72 1.76
N ARG A 142 -20.57 4.76 2.67
CA ARG A 142 -21.96 4.31 2.90
C ARG A 142 -22.72 5.35 3.70
N LEU A 143 -24.01 5.49 3.40
CA LEU A 143 -24.90 6.29 4.25
C LEU A 143 -24.94 5.72 5.69
N ASN A 144 -24.89 4.40 5.85
CA ASN A 144 -24.85 3.76 7.18
C ASN A 144 -23.60 4.10 8.00
N ASP A 145 -22.48 4.46 7.36
CA ASP A 145 -21.27 4.83 8.10
C ASP A 145 -21.49 6.13 8.92
N LEU A 146 -22.52 6.91 8.59
CA LEU A 146 -22.92 8.12 9.30
C LEU A 146 -23.86 7.88 10.50
N ALA A 147 -24.17 6.61 10.83
CA ALA A 147 -25.00 6.24 11.99
C ALA A 147 -24.41 6.74 13.34
N LEU A 148 -23.15 7.17 13.36
CA LEU A 148 -22.57 7.89 14.50
C LEU A 148 -23.38 9.13 14.87
N PHE A 149 -23.99 9.82 13.91
CA PHE A 149 -24.69 11.08 14.14
C PHE A 149 -26.20 10.95 14.28
N GLY A 150 -26.73 9.72 14.31
CA GLY A 150 -28.18 9.54 14.32
C GLY A 150 -28.64 8.10 14.08
N GLU A 151 -29.94 7.95 13.92
CA GLU A 151 -30.57 6.65 13.69
C GLU A 151 -30.65 6.35 12.19
N VAL A 152 -30.32 5.13 11.79
CA VAL A 152 -30.50 4.65 10.42
C VAL A 152 -31.69 3.71 10.36
N LEU A 153 -32.67 4.06 9.54
CA LEU A 153 -33.90 3.31 9.32
C LEU A 153 -33.89 2.69 7.92
N TRP A 154 -34.21 1.40 7.85
CA TRP A 154 -34.35 0.67 6.60
C TRP A 154 -35.79 0.27 6.34
N ASN A 155 -36.32 0.64 5.17
CA ASN A 155 -37.62 0.19 4.67
C ASN A 155 -37.41 -0.79 3.51
N GLY A 156 -37.55 -2.09 3.80
CA GLY A 156 -37.36 -3.16 2.81
C GLY A 156 -38.35 -3.17 1.65
N GLN A 157 -39.58 -2.67 1.87
CA GLN A 157 -40.61 -2.63 0.81
C GLN A 157 -40.29 -1.56 -0.23
N SER A 158 -39.95 -0.36 0.22
CA SER A 158 -39.60 0.76 -0.69
C SER A 158 -38.13 0.78 -1.08
N LYS A 159 -37.30 -0.10 -0.49
CA LYS A 159 -35.84 -0.14 -0.60
C LYS A 159 -35.21 1.22 -0.28
N THR A 160 -35.70 1.85 0.79
CA THR A 160 -35.29 3.19 1.22
C THR A 160 -34.52 3.12 2.53
N LEU A 161 -33.41 3.84 2.58
CA LEU A 161 -32.57 4.03 3.75
C LEU A 161 -32.69 5.49 4.20
N GLU A 162 -33.07 5.72 5.45
CA GLU A 162 -33.17 7.06 6.03
C GLU A 162 -32.18 7.21 7.19
N LEU A 163 -31.41 8.29 7.18
CA LEU A 163 -30.61 8.73 8.33
C LEU A 163 -31.33 9.88 9.04
N LYS A 164 -31.77 9.65 10.28
CA LYS A 164 -32.31 10.69 11.17
C LYS A 164 -31.21 11.22 12.06
N LEU A 165 -30.63 12.35 11.67
CA LEU A 165 -29.60 13.05 12.43
C LEU A 165 -30.14 13.50 13.79
N GLY A 166 -29.40 13.15 14.83
CA GLY A 166 -29.57 13.70 16.17
C GLY A 166 -28.76 14.98 16.38
N ASN A 167 -28.62 15.35 17.66
CA ASN A 167 -27.85 16.52 18.10
C ASN A 167 -26.40 16.16 18.49
N MET A 168 -25.95 14.93 18.22
CA MET A 168 -24.58 14.51 18.53
C MET A 168 -23.59 15.19 17.59
N GLU A 169 -22.57 15.84 18.15
CA GLU A 169 -21.37 16.26 17.45
C GLU A 169 -20.23 15.33 17.86
N TYR A 170 -19.46 14.84 16.88
CA TYR A 170 -18.24 14.10 17.21
C TYR A 170 -17.15 15.12 17.52
N GLU A 171 -16.91 15.33 18.81
CA GLU A 171 -15.86 16.20 19.29
C GLU A 171 -14.59 15.39 19.54
N ASN A 172 -13.53 15.64 18.79
CA ASN A 172 -12.22 15.04 19.08
C ASN A 172 -11.58 15.74 20.30
N THR A 173 -12.10 15.45 21.48
CA THR A 173 -11.71 16.08 22.76
C THR A 173 -10.25 15.84 23.12
N LEU A 174 -9.66 14.75 22.64
CA LEU A 174 -8.24 14.44 22.84
C LEU A 174 -7.32 15.31 21.99
N GLY A 175 -7.84 15.93 20.92
CA GLY A 175 -7.04 16.70 19.97
C GLY A 175 -5.99 15.87 19.24
N ILE A 176 -6.06 14.53 19.25
CA ILE A 176 -5.12 13.66 18.55
C ILE A 176 -5.67 13.29 17.19
N TRP A 177 -4.88 13.49 16.13
CA TRP A 177 -5.25 13.16 14.75
C TRP A 177 -4.34 12.05 14.23
N ILE A 178 -4.93 10.94 13.81
CA ILE A 178 -4.19 9.87 13.12
C ILE A 178 -4.25 10.13 11.62
N ALA A 179 -3.10 10.10 10.95
CA ALA A 179 -3.01 10.15 9.49
C ALA A 179 -1.81 9.33 9.00
N GLY A 180 -2.10 8.24 8.28
CA GLY A 180 -1.06 7.30 7.85
C GLY A 180 -0.39 6.64 9.05
N ASP A 181 0.92 6.80 9.11
CA ASP A 181 1.86 6.26 10.11
C ASP A 181 2.20 7.26 11.23
N LYS A 182 1.41 8.32 11.39
CA LYS A 182 1.66 9.37 12.37
C LYS A 182 0.43 9.71 13.19
N ALA A 183 0.67 9.95 14.47
CA ALA A 183 -0.26 10.60 15.38
C ALA A 183 0.18 12.06 15.55
N TYR A 184 -0.73 13.01 15.36
CA TYR A 184 -0.49 14.44 15.50
C TYR A 184 -1.24 14.99 16.71
N ASN A 185 -0.53 15.63 17.63
CA ASN A 185 -1.12 16.38 18.72
C ASN A 185 -1.56 17.76 18.20
N ARG A 186 -2.88 17.98 18.14
CA ARG A 186 -3.56 19.24 17.80
C ARG A 186 -4.29 19.86 18.99
N SER A 187 -4.13 19.28 20.18
CA SER A 187 -4.63 19.90 21.41
C SER A 187 -3.76 21.10 21.80
N ASP A 188 -4.28 21.93 22.69
CA ASP A 188 -3.55 22.97 23.40
C ASP A 188 -2.70 22.42 24.56
N LYS A 189 -2.81 21.11 24.85
CA LYS A 189 -2.10 20.42 25.92
C LYS A 189 -0.81 19.79 25.40
N GLN A 190 0.21 19.80 26.24
CA GLN A 190 1.37 18.93 26.03
C GLN A 190 1.01 17.50 26.40
N ILE A 191 1.18 16.59 25.44
CA ILE A 191 0.91 15.17 25.58
C ILE A 191 2.25 14.45 25.64
N ASN A 192 2.42 13.55 26.61
CA ASN A 192 3.59 12.70 26.80
C ASN A 192 3.37 11.28 26.27
N GLU A 193 2.14 10.78 26.31
CA GLU A 193 1.81 9.44 25.87
C GLU A 193 0.51 9.42 25.07
N ILE A 194 0.46 8.62 24.00
CA ILE A 194 -0.76 8.30 23.25
C ILE A 194 -0.91 6.79 23.21
N SER A 195 -2.04 6.27 23.66
CA SER A 195 -2.42 4.87 23.46
C SER A 195 -3.35 4.73 22.26
N ILE A 196 -3.01 3.82 21.35
CA ILE A 196 -3.74 3.58 20.10
C ILE A 196 -4.10 2.10 20.01
N LYS A 197 -5.36 1.80 19.71
CA LYS A 197 -5.81 0.46 19.35
C LYS A 197 -5.87 0.32 17.84
N HIS A 198 -5.11 -0.62 17.30
CA HIS A 198 -5.06 -0.99 15.90
C HIS A 198 -5.98 -2.17 15.62
N PHE A 199 -6.59 -2.21 14.44
CA PHE A 199 -7.46 -3.30 14.00
C PHE A 199 -6.93 -3.93 12.72
N PHE A 200 -6.83 -5.25 12.72
CA PHE A 200 -6.30 -6.05 11.62
C PHE A 200 -7.25 -7.17 11.24
N MET A 201 -7.12 -7.65 10.01
CA MET A 201 -7.72 -8.89 9.57
C MET A 201 -6.65 -9.87 9.12
N TYR A 202 -6.60 -11.03 9.75
CA TYR A 202 -5.68 -12.13 9.44
C TYR A 202 -6.45 -13.42 9.20
N ARG A 203 -6.25 -14.04 8.03
CA ARG A 203 -6.93 -15.29 7.62
C ARG A 203 -8.46 -15.26 7.80
N GLY A 204 -9.07 -14.08 7.61
CA GLY A 204 -10.51 -13.86 7.75
C GLY A 204 -11.00 -13.65 9.19
N ASN A 205 -10.11 -13.69 10.18
CA ASN A 205 -10.41 -13.35 11.56
C ASN A 205 -9.92 -11.93 11.86
N LEU A 206 -10.67 -11.22 12.71
CA LEU A 206 -10.34 -9.87 13.13
C LEU A 206 -9.57 -9.90 14.45
N TYR A 207 -8.54 -9.07 14.53
CA TYR A 207 -7.69 -8.92 15.71
C TYR A 207 -7.50 -7.44 16.02
N ASP A 208 -7.25 -7.12 17.28
CA ASP A 208 -6.82 -5.80 17.70
C ASP A 208 -5.60 -5.86 18.62
N VAL A 209 -4.76 -4.85 18.51
CA VAL A 209 -3.51 -4.70 19.27
C VAL A 209 -3.41 -3.26 19.74
N SER A 210 -3.06 -3.06 21.01
CA SER A 210 -2.78 -1.74 21.57
C SER A 210 -1.30 -1.40 21.46
N GLU A 211 -1.01 -0.20 21.01
CA GLU A 211 0.31 0.43 21.00
C GLU A 211 0.29 1.62 21.96
N VAL A 212 1.37 1.80 22.73
CA VAL A 212 1.60 2.97 23.56
C VAL A 212 2.80 3.72 23.01
N ILE A 213 2.59 4.99 22.67
CA ILE A 213 3.58 5.84 22.00
C ILE A 213 4.00 6.95 22.94
N ASP A 214 5.29 6.98 23.29
CA ASP A 214 5.90 8.13 23.98
C ASP A 214 6.11 9.27 22.97
N THR A 215 5.39 10.37 23.16
CA THR A 215 5.53 11.58 22.35
C THR A 215 6.57 12.52 22.92
N SER A 216 6.93 12.41 24.20
CA SER A 216 7.85 13.29 24.93
C SER A 216 7.54 14.79 24.69
N GLY A 217 6.25 15.16 24.65
CA GLY A 217 5.79 16.53 24.38
C GLY A 217 5.86 16.98 22.91
N LYS A 218 6.25 16.12 21.97
CA LYS A 218 6.32 16.45 20.53
C LYS A 218 4.93 16.64 19.92
N GLN A 219 4.87 17.43 18.85
CA GLN A 219 3.62 17.67 18.08
C GLN A 219 3.19 16.47 17.24
N PHE A 220 4.08 15.52 16.99
CA PHE A 220 3.76 14.28 16.30
C PHE A 220 4.62 13.13 16.82
N ALA A 221 4.13 11.91 16.66
CA ALA A 221 4.88 10.69 16.88
C ALA A 221 4.58 9.66 15.79
N ASP A 222 5.55 8.80 15.51
CA ASP A 222 5.43 7.72 14.53
C ASP A 222 4.72 6.52 15.18
N ILE A 223 3.80 5.92 14.43
CA ILE A 223 3.02 4.75 14.84
C ILE A 223 3.74 3.51 14.33
N GLN A 224 4.24 2.67 15.23
CA GLN A 224 5.00 1.46 14.90
C GLN A 224 4.10 0.26 14.67
N GLY A 225 2.93 0.20 15.33
CA GLY A 225 1.99 -0.91 15.32
C GLY A 225 1.40 -1.22 13.94
N LEU A 226 1.67 -0.40 12.93
CA LEU A 226 1.28 -0.65 11.54
C LEU A 226 2.17 -1.67 10.82
N ILE A 227 3.28 -2.10 11.43
CA ILE A 227 4.23 -3.07 10.87
C ILE A 227 4.23 -4.31 11.77
N ASP A 228 3.71 -5.44 11.28
CA ASP A 228 3.89 -6.72 11.98
C ASP A 228 5.38 -7.15 11.87
N PRO A 229 6.09 -7.29 13.01
CA PRO A 229 7.50 -7.71 13.02
C PRO A 229 7.75 -9.10 12.40
N ASP A 230 6.74 -9.97 12.35
CA ASP A 230 6.86 -11.34 11.82
C ASP A 230 6.54 -11.44 10.31
N SER A 231 6.11 -10.36 9.67
CA SER A 231 5.50 -10.36 8.33
C SER A 231 6.42 -10.56 7.11
N LYS A 232 7.68 -11.02 7.30
CA LYS A 232 8.60 -11.26 6.17
C LYS A 232 8.14 -12.36 5.20
N GLU A 233 7.18 -13.20 5.58
CA GLU A 233 6.59 -14.24 4.71
C GLU A 233 5.05 -14.20 4.62
N LYS A 234 4.53 -13.29 3.77
CA LYS A 234 3.26 -13.35 3.00
C LYS A 234 1.87 -13.32 3.69
N LEU A 235 1.07 -12.34 3.20
CA LEU A 235 -0.34 -12.38 2.77
C LEU A 235 -1.37 -12.90 3.82
N VAL A 236 -2.01 -12.11 4.67
CA VAL A 236 -2.33 -10.68 4.63
C VAL A 236 -2.77 -10.33 6.06
N ASP A 237 -2.03 -9.47 6.75
CA ASP A 237 -2.62 -8.60 7.76
C ASP A 237 -3.17 -7.40 7.02
N THR A 238 -4.50 -7.32 6.89
CA THR A 238 -5.09 -6.09 6.34
C THR A 238 -5.33 -5.16 7.50
N TYR A 239 -4.54 -4.11 7.57
CA TYR A 239 -4.83 -3.00 8.47
C TYR A 239 -6.19 -2.40 8.10
N ILE A 240 -7.11 -2.42 9.05
CA ILE A 240 -8.48 -1.92 8.91
C ILE A 240 -8.52 -0.44 9.27
N GLY A 241 -7.88 -0.10 10.39
CA GLY A 241 -7.88 1.25 10.96
C GLY A 241 -7.37 1.25 12.39
N SER A 242 -7.44 2.42 13.02
CA SER A 242 -7.09 2.61 14.42
C SER A 242 -8.05 3.55 15.12
N THR A 243 -8.08 3.49 16.44
CA THR A 243 -8.70 4.50 17.30
C THR A 243 -7.77 4.82 18.47
N VAL A 244 -7.80 6.06 18.95
CA VAL A 244 -7.06 6.47 20.15
C VAL A 244 -7.81 5.93 21.36
N GLU A 245 -7.12 5.29 22.29
CA GLU A 245 -7.73 4.79 23.54
C GLU A 245 -7.73 5.87 24.60
N TYR A 246 -6.57 6.45 24.86
CA TYR A 246 -6.36 7.53 25.82
C TYR A 246 -5.09 8.32 25.48
N VAL A 247 -4.90 9.45 26.15
CA VAL A 247 -3.63 10.20 26.18
C VAL A 247 -3.20 10.47 27.62
N ILE A 248 -1.90 10.61 27.86
CA ILE A 248 -1.35 11.12 29.12
C ILE A 248 -0.72 12.49 28.88
N THR A 249 -1.14 13.50 29.64
CA THR A 249 -0.61 14.87 29.55
C THR A 249 0.78 14.97 30.20
N SER A 250 1.46 16.10 30.01
CA SER A 250 2.72 16.38 30.70
C SER A 250 2.60 16.50 32.23
N THR A 251 1.39 16.70 32.75
CA THR A 251 1.06 16.69 34.18
C THR A 251 0.79 15.29 34.72
N GLY A 252 0.72 14.27 33.86
CA GLY A 252 0.41 12.89 34.24
C GLY A 252 -1.09 12.55 34.22
N ASP A 253 -1.95 13.45 33.73
CA ASP A 253 -3.39 13.21 33.66
C ASP A 253 -3.72 12.30 32.48
N GLN A 254 -4.42 11.19 32.74
CA GLN A 254 -4.97 10.34 31.69
C GLN A 254 -6.33 10.89 31.23
N ILE A 255 -6.50 11.04 29.92
CA ILE A 255 -7.76 11.47 29.29
C ILE A 255 -8.20 10.37 28.31
N ASP A 256 -9.29 9.69 28.65
CA ASP A 256 -9.84 8.59 27.83
C ASP A 256 -10.63 9.10 26.62
N ASN A 257 -10.60 8.35 25.52
CA ASN A 257 -11.42 8.63 24.33
C ASN A 257 -12.90 8.24 24.61
N PRO A 258 -13.84 9.20 24.65
CA PRO A 258 -15.25 8.91 24.90
C PRO A 258 -15.90 8.07 23.79
N TYR A 259 -15.31 8.00 22.60
CA TYR A 259 -15.82 7.25 21.45
C TYR A 259 -15.14 5.88 21.25
N LEU A 260 -14.22 5.48 22.13
CA LEU A 260 -13.42 4.24 21.98
C LEU A 260 -14.28 3.02 21.69
N LYS A 261 -15.35 2.82 22.49
CA LYS A 261 -16.25 1.68 22.32
C LYS A 261 -16.92 1.70 20.95
N GLN A 262 -17.45 2.85 20.54
CA GLN A 262 -18.20 2.97 19.29
C GLN A 262 -17.31 2.81 18.06
N ASP A 263 -16.09 3.37 18.09
CA ASP A 263 -15.11 3.18 17.02
C ASP A 263 -14.62 1.72 16.96
N SER A 264 -14.38 1.11 18.12
CA SER A 264 -14.02 -0.31 18.19
C SER A 264 -15.13 -1.19 17.61
N ASP A 265 -16.38 -0.95 18.01
CA ASP A 265 -17.55 -1.69 17.51
C ASP A 265 -17.70 -1.52 15.99
N TYR A 266 -17.41 -0.32 15.44
CA TYR A 266 -17.39 -0.08 14.00
C TYR A 266 -16.32 -0.91 13.28
N TYR A 267 -15.07 -0.86 13.73
CA TYR A 267 -13.99 -1.62 13.09
C TYR A 267 -14.18 -3.12 13.23
N LYS A 268 -14.79 -3.58 14.33
CA LYS A 268 -15.18 -4.98 14.58
C LYS A 268 -16.46 -5.40 13.86
N SER A 269 -17.16 -4.49 13.19
CA SER A 269 -18.44 -4.79 12.56
C SER A 269 -18.29 -5.79 11.42
N LYS A 270 -19.32 -6.63 11.23
CA LYS A 270 -19.42 -7.56 10.09
C LYS A 270 -19.27 -6.82 8.76
N THR A 271 -19.90 -5.65 8.66
CA THR A 271 -19.87 -4.80 7.49
C THR A 271 -18.46 -4.35 7.13
N MET A 272 -17.64 -3.97 8.12
CA MET A 272 -16.24 -3.66 7.88
C MET A 272 -15.46 -4.90 7.44
N ALA A 273 -15.57 -6.01 8.17
CA ALA A 273 -14.90 -7.27 7.81
C ALA A 273 -15.21 -7.70 6.36
N GLU A 274 -16.46 -7.58 5.93
CA GLU A 274 -16.88 -7.88 4.56
C GLU A 274 -16.24 -6.95 3.52
N ASP A 275 -16.01 -5.67 3.82
CA ASP A 275 -15.29 -4.75 2.92
C ASP A 275 -13.83 -5.13 2.77
N VAL A 276 -13.17 -5.44 3.88
CA VAL A 276 -11.77 -5.87 3.86
C VAL A 276 -11.66 -7.13 3.02
N LEU A 277 -12.48 -8.14 3.29
CA LEU A 277 -12.50 -9.41 2.53
C LEU A 277 -12.77 -9.18 1.04
N PHE A 278 -13.67 -8.27 0.70
CA PHE A 278 -13.95 -7.93 -0.69
C PHE A 278 -12.75 -7.27 -1.39
N GLN A 279 -12.07 -6.35 -0.70
CA GLN A 279 -10.82 -5.76 -1.22
C GLN A 279 -9.75 -6.84 -1.40
N LEU A 280 -9.58 -7.76 -0.44
CA LEU A 280 -8.63 -8.87 -0.56
C LEU A 280 -8.94 -9.86 -1.67
N LYS A 281 -10.22 -10.15 -1.92
CA LYS A 281 -10.60 -10.96 -3.07
C LYS A 281 -10.22 -10.28 -4.39
N SER A 282 -10.38 -8.96 -4.44
CA SER A 282 -9.99 -8.14 -5.59
C SER A 282 -8.47 -8.13 -5.76
N VAL A 283 -7.71 -8.04 -4.67
CA VAL A 283 -6.25 -8.20 -4.63
C VAL A 283 -5.84 -9.53 -5.22
N LYS A 284 -6.40 -10.64 -4.72
CA LYS A 284 -6.05 -11.98 -5.19
C LYS A 284 -6.25 -12.10 -6.70
N THR A 285 -7.39 -11.63 -7.20
CA THR A 285 -7.69 -11.64 -8.64
C THR A 285 -6.70 -10.77 -9.42
N TYR A 286 -6.36 -9.59 -8.92
CA TYR A 286 -5.38 -8.70 -9.54
C TYR A 286 -3.97 -9.30 -9.52
N MET A 287 -3.55 -9.91 -8.41
CA MET A 287 -2.26 -10.59 -8.27
C MET A 287 -2.16 -11.80 -9.20
N GLU A 288 -3.21 -12.62 -9.29
CA GLU A 288 -3.26 -13.75 -10.23
C GLU A 288 -3.14 -13.29 -11.69
N ALA A 289 -3.79 -12.18 -12.05
CA ALA A 289 -3.67 -11.59 -13.38
C ALA A 289 -2.26 -11.05 -13.66
N ALA A 290 -1.67 -10.33 -12.71
CA ALA A 290 -0.32 -9.80 -12.80
C ALA A 290 0.74 -10.91 -12.85
N GLU A 291 0.58 -11.96 -12.04
CA GLU A 291 1.42 -13.15 -12.03
C GLU A 291 1.33 -13.88 -13.37
N LYS A 292 0.13 -14.04 -13.93
CA LYS A 292 -0.07 -14.62 -15.27
C LYS A 292 0.65 -13.79 -16.34
N GLU A 293 0.51 -12.46 -16.33
CA GLU A 293 1.21 -11.57 -17.26
C GLU A 293 2.73 -11.69 -17.14
N TYR A 294 3.24 -11.72 -15.92
CA TYR A 294 4.65 -11.91 -15.61
C TYR A 294 5.19 -13.23 -16.17
N TYR A 295 4.49 -14.35 -15.95
CA TYR A 295 4.90 -15.65 -16.50
C TYR A 295 4.79 -15.72 -18.03
N MET A 296 3.84 -15.02 -18.65
CA MET A 296 3.81 -14.90 -20.11
C MET A 296 5.07 -14.20 -20.64
N LYS A 297 5.51 -13.11 -19.99
CA LYS A 297 6.77 -12.42 -20.34
C LYS A 297 7.99 -13.32 -20.13
N LEU A 298 8.05 -14.08 -19.02
CA LEU A 298 9.13 -15.04 -18.79
C LEU A 298 9.16 -16.15 -19.86
N LYS A 299 8.00 -16.68 -20.26
CA LYS A 299 7.90 -17.70 -21.32
C LYS A 299 8.38 -17.16 -22.67
N GLU A 300 8.01 -15.93 -23.00
CA GLU A 300 8.51 -15.25 -24.21
C GLU A 300 10.02 -15.04 -24.15
N GLU A 301 10.55 -14.57 -23.01
CA GLU A 301 11.99 -14.40 -22.80
C GLU A 301 12.74 -15.74 -22.87
N LEU A 302 12.17 -16.82 -22.32
CA LEU A 302 12.72 -18.18 -22.38
C LEU A 302 12.82 -18.66 -23.84
N LYS A 303 11.78 -18.44 -24.64
CA LYS A 303 11.77 -18.77 -26.07
C LYS A 303 12.86 -17.98 -26.81
N ASN A 304 12.96 -16.67 -26.54
CA ASN A 304 13.99 -15.80 -27.13
C ASN A 304 15.41 -16.17 -26.67
N ASN A 305 15.55 -16.78 -25.48
CA ASN A 305 16.80 -17.35 -24.97
C ASN A 305 17.06 -18.80 -25.45
N GLY A 306 16.40 -19.24 -26.52
CA GLY A 306 16.59 -20.57 -27.10
C GLY A 306 16.19 -21.71 -26.15
N ASN A 307 15.18 -21.48 -25.30
CA ASN A 307 14.72 -22.41 -24.25
C ASN A 307 15.81 -22.79 -23.24
N ARG A 308 16.81 -21.93 -23.04
CA ARG A 308 17.78 -22.08 -21.95
C ARG A 308 17.17 -21.53 -20.66
N PRO A 309 17.07 -22.33 -19.58
CA PRO A 309 16.40 -21.94 -18.33
C PRO A 309 16.95 -20.70 -17.66
N LEU A 310 18.25 -20.44 -17.83
CA LEU A 310 18.94 -19.30 -17.25
C LEU A 310 19.49 -18.42 -18.38
N LYS A 311 19.37 -17.11 -18.21
CA LYS A 311 19.93 -16.09 -19.12
C LYS A 311 21.04 -15.33 -18.41
N PHE A 312 22.18 -15.17 -19.07
CA PHE A 312 23.22 -14.28 -18.58
C PHE A 312 22.77 -12.82 -18.75
N VAL A 313 22.64 -12.11 -17.62
CA VAL A 313 22.36 -10.67 -17.56
C VAL A 313 23.68 -9.89 -17.64
N THR A 314 24.69 -10.34 -16.89
CA THR A 314 26.03 -9.75 -16.93
C THR A 314 27.11 -10.84 -16.97
N GLN A 315 28.23 -10.52 -17.62
CA GLN A 315 29.46 -11.31 -17.58
C GLN A 315 30.64 -10.34 -17.54
N LYS A 316 31.22 -10.12 -16.36
CA LYS A 316 32.33 -9.16 -16.17
C LYS A 316 33.53 -9.81 -15.49
N ILE A 317 34.72 -9.31 -15.81
CA ILE A 317 35.96 -9.72 -15.15
C ILE A 317 36.37 -8.66 -14.14
N THR A 318 36.65 -9.10 -12.92
CA THR A 318 37.39 -8.34 -11.90
C THR A 318 38.69 -9.07 -11.58
N TYR A 319 39.49 -8.52 -10.67
CA TYR A 319 40.70 -9.17 -10.19
C TYR A 319 40.68 -9.16 -8.67
N ASN A 320 41.02 -10.30 -8.08
CA ASN A 320 41.18 -10.39 -6.63
C ASN A 320 42.49 -9.71 -6.19
N ARG A 321 42.74 -9.67 -4.87
CA ARG A 321 43.95 -9.06 -4.29
C ARG A 321 45.28 -9.68 -4.73
N PHE A 322 45.25 -10.88 -5.33
CA PHE A 322 46.43 -11.58 -5.84
C PHE A 322 46.60 -11.41 -7.35
N GLY A 323 45.75 -10.61 -7.99
CA GLY A 323 45.77 -10.42 -9.45
C GLY A 323 45.14 -11.58 -10.23
N SER A 324 44.53 -12.56 -9.57
CA SER A 324 43.80 -13.63 -10.27
C SER A 324 42.48 -13.08 -10.81
N PRO A 325 42.12 -13.37 -12.08
CA PRO A 325 40.84 -12.94 -12.63
C PRO A 325 39.66 -13.61 -11.92
N GLU A 326 38.59 -12.84 -11.74
CA GLU A 326 37.32 -13.27 -11.17
C GLU A 326 36.20 -13.03 -12.19
N VAL A 327 35.52 -14.10 -12.61
CA VAL A 327 34.37 -14.01 -13.49
C VAL A 327 33.12 -13.81 -12.66
N ASN A 328 32.54 -12.61 -12.72
CA ASN A 328 31.27 -12.30 -12.08
C ASN A 328 30.14 -12.42 -13.09
N LEU A 329 29.19 -13.31 -12.78
CA LEU A 329 28.06 -13.66 -13.63
C LEU A 329 26.77 -13.32 -12.89
N SER A 330 25.91 -12.48 -13.49
CA SER A 330 24.52 -12.34 -13.05
C SER A 330 23.65 -13.19 -13.98
N LEU A 331 22.88 -14.14 -13.44
CA LEU A 331 21.94 -14.96 -14.20
C LEU A 331 20.50 -14.60 -13.83
N LYS A 332 19.56 -14.74 -14.78
CA LYS A 332 18.10 -14.61 -14.59
C LYS A 332 17.41 -15.95 -14.81
N ASN A 333 16.50 -16.38 -13.91
CA ASN A 333 15.68 -17.58 -14.09
C ASN A 333 14.53 -17.29 -15.04
N LEU A 334 14.49 -17.92 -16.20
CA LEU A 334 13.41 -17.73 -17.17
C LEU A 334 12.31 -18.77 -17.05
N THR A 335 12.34 -19.63 -16.02
CA THR A 335 11.38 -20.72 -15.83
C THR A 335 10.44 -20.45 -14.65
N GLU A 336 9.29 -21.10 -14.67
CA GLU A 336 8.35 -21.13 -13.53
C GLU A 336 8.86 -22.02 -12.37
N LYS A 337 9.95 -22.76 -12.59
CA LYS A 337 10.51 -23.71 -11.64
C LYS A 337 11.61 -23.04 -10.83
N LYS A 338 11.70 -23.37 -9.53
CA LYS A 338 12.84 -22.94 -8.73
C LYS A 338 14.09 -23.72 -9.14
N VAL A 339 15.20 -23.03 -9.36
CA VAL A 339 16.51 -23.64 -9.66
C VAL A 339 17.24 -23.94 -8.35
N VAL A 340 17.85 -25.12 -8.28
CA VAL A 340 18.59 -25.57 -7.08
C VAL A 340 20.09 -25.74 -7.32
N SER A 341 20.50 -25.98 -8.57
CA SER A 341 21.90 -26.01 -8.97
C SER A 341 22.03 -25.85 -10.48
N PHE A 342 23.18 -25.41 -10.95
CA PHE A 342 23.53 -25.44 -12.37
C PHE A 342 25.01 -25.69 -12.57
N GLU A 343 25.36 -26.09 -13.78
CA GLU A 343 26.71 -26.28 -14.25
C GLU A 343 26.95 -25.40 -15.49
N LEU A 344 28.17 -24.95 -15.65
CA LEU A 344 28.60 -24.14 -16.78
C LEU A 344 30.06 -24.42 -17.16
N THR A 345 30.44 -23.96 -18.34
CA THR A 345 31.84 -23.84 -18.76
C THR A 345 32.19 -22.37 -18.95
N ILE A 346 33.39 -21.98 -18.54
CA ILE A 346 33.92 -20.62 -18.69
C ILE A 346 35.15 -20.69 -19.59
N THR A 347 35.19 -19.88 -20.65
CA THR A 347 36.37 -19.68 -21.49
C THR A 347 36.87 -18.25 -21.32
N GLY A 348 38.16 -18.09 -21.01
CA GLY A 348 38.82 -16.80 -20.88
C GLY A 348 39.48 -16.34 -22.17
N TYR A 349 39.51 -15.02 -22.37
CA TYR A 349 40.16 -14.38 -23.51
C TYR A 349 41.04 -13.21 -23.05
N ASP A 350 42.17 -13.04 -23.72
CA ASP A 350 43.09 -11.92 -23.51
C ASP A 350 42.65 -10.65 -24.26
N GLY A 351 43.40 -9.56 -24.10
CA GLY A 351 43.14 -8.28 -24.78
C GLY A 351 43.19 -8.33 -26.31
N LYS A 352 43.69 -9.42 -26.89
CA LYS A 352 43.72 -9.67 -28.34
C LYS A 352 42.65 -10.65 -28.80
N GLY A 353 41.76 -11.10 -27.90
CA GLY A 353 40.71 -12.07 -28.21
C GLY A 353 41.21 -13.51 -28.35
N ARG A 354 42.44 -13.82 -27.92
CA ARG A 354 42.98 -15.18 -27.92
C ARG A 354 42.54 -15.92 -26.66
N ILE A 355 42.34 -17.23 -26.77
CA ILE A 355 41.97 -18.07 -25.62
C ILE A 355 43.13 -18.11 -24.63
N VAL A 356 42.85 -17.75 -23.38
CA VAL A 356 43.79 -17.90 -22.26
C VAL A 356 43.70 -19.35 -21.76
N LYS A 357 44.85 -20.01 -21.67
CA LYS A 357 44.96 -21.36 -21.09
C LYS A 357 45.49 -21.26 -19.67
N ASN A 358 45.06 -22.17 -18.82
CA ASN A 358 45.63 -22.36 -17.50
C ASN A 358 47.13 -22.65 -17.62
N SER A 359 47.99 -21.88 -16.96
CA SER A 359 49.45 -22.00 -17.11
C SER A 359 50.03 -23.30 -16.54
N ILE A 360 49.26 -24.04 -15.72
CA ILE A 360 49.68 -25.30 -15.12
C ILE A 360 49.10 -26.48 -15.90
N THR A 361 47.79 -26.52 -16.10
CA THR A 361 47.09 -27.68 -16.69
C THR A 361 47.02 -27.62 -18.20
N GLY A 362 47.22 -26.45 -18.81
CA GLY A 362 47.04 -26.22 -20.25
C GLY A 362 45.56 -26.22 -20.69
N GLU A 363 44.61 -26.36 -19.77
CA GLU A 363 43.18 -26.33 -20.09
C GLU A 363 42.73 -24.94 -20.53
N SER A 364 41.80 -24.90 -21.50
CA SER A 364 41.23 -23.64 -22.02
C SER A 364 39.89 -23.28 -21.40
N GLN A 365 39.33 -24.15 -20.55
CA GLN A 365 37.99 -24.02 -20.02
C GLN A 365 37.95 -24.46 -18.56
N VAL A 366 37.21 -23.71 -17.74
CA VAL A 366 36.88 -24.10 -16.36
C VAL A 366 35.45 -24.63 -16.32
N LYS A 367 35.24 -25.77 -15.67
CA LYS A 367 33.90 -26.30 -15.36
C LYS A 367 33.44 -25.74 -14.02
N GLY A 368 32.42 -24.88 -14.05
CA GLY A 368 31.81 -24.30 -12.87
C GLY A 368 30.57 -25.07 -12.44
N ARG A 369 30.35 -25.20 -11.13
CA ARG A 369 29.11 -25.73 -10.55
C ARG A 369 28.68 -24.83 -9.40
N ALA A 370 27.44 -24.36 -9.45
CA ALA A 370 26.79 -23.67 -8.34
C ALA A 370 25.72 -24.58 -7.74
N LYS A 371 25.69 -24.68 -6.41
CA LYS A 371 24.72 -25.46 -5.63
C LYS A 371 24.38 -24.73 -4.33
N ASP A 372 23.27 -25.09 -3.71
CA ASP A 372 22.90 -24.72 -2.33
C ASP A 372 22.78 -23.20 -2.06
N PHE A 373 22.59 -22.38 -3.10
CA PHE A 373 22.51 -20.91 -3.01
C PHE A 373 21.09 -20.37 -2.68
N GLY A 374 20.30 -21.14 -1.91
CA GLY A 374 18.88 -20.88 -1.71
C GLY A 374 18.02 -21.24 -2.94
N LYS A 375 16.70 -21.39 -2.77
CA LYS A 375 15.80 -21.73 -3.88
C LYS A 375 15.56 -20.48 -4.74
N TYR A 376 16.19 -20.41 -5.89
CA TYR A 376 16.11 -19.31 -6.85
C TYR A 376 14.81 -19.38 -7.66
N GLY A 377 13.89 -18.44 -7.39
CA GLY A 377 12.54 -18.40 -7.93
C GLY A 377 12.45 -17.92 -9.38
N PRO A 378 11.25 -17.94 -9.97
CA PRO A 378 11.02 -17.43 -11.33
C PRO A 378 11.40 -15.95 -11.46
N GLY A 379 12.18 -15.65 -12.50
CA GLY A 379 12.63 -14.31 -12.89
C GLY A 379 13.49 -13.54 -11.89
N ASP A 380 13.84 -14.13 -10.74
CA ASP A 380 14.88 -13.63 -9.85
C ASP A 380 16.18 -13.39 -10.64
N VAL A 381 17.11 -12.60 -10.10
CA VAL A 381 18.49 -12.44 -10.63
C VAL A 381 19.47 -12.75 -9.51
N ILE A 382 20.45 -13.61 -9.78
CA ILE A 382 21.46 -14.03 -8.81
C ILE A 382 22.86 -13.83 -9.37
N GLU A 383 23.79 -13.46 -8.49
CA GLU A 383 25.18 -13.20 -8.83
C GLU A 383 26.08 -14.32 -8.30
N PHE A 384 27.08 -14.68 -9.10
CA PHE A 384 28.08 -15.67 -8.76
C PHE A 384 29.45 -15.22 -9.24
N THR A 385 30.48 -15.60 -8.49
CA THR A 385 31.88 -15.29 -8.82
C THR A 385 32.66 -16.60 -8.93
N TRP A 386 33.38 -16.77 -10.05
CA TRP A 386 34.35 -17.84 -10.23
C TRP A 386 35.75 -17.26 -10.30
N VAL A 387 36.63 -17.72 -9.42
CA VAL A 387 38.06 -17.40 -9.48
C VAL A 387 38.71 -18.25 -10.58
N MET A 388 39.46 -17.62 -11.47
CA MET A 388 40.13 -18.24 -12.60
C MET A 388 41.63 -18.38 -12.31
N ASP A 389 41.98 -19.24 -11.35
CA ASP A 389 43.36 -19.44 -10.93
C ASP A 389 44.25 -19.87 -12.11
N PHE A 390 45.40 -19.20 -12.25
CA PHE A 390 46.39 -19.44 -13.30
C PHE A 390 45.94 -19.17 -14.75
N TYR A 391 44.85 -18.41 -14.94
CA TYR A 391 44.43 -17.87 -16.25
C TYR A 391 44.89 -16.40 -16.41
N ASN A 392 46.21 -16.18 -16.44
CA ASN A 392 46.80 -14.84 -16.50
C ASN A 392 46.36 -14.05 -17.75
N ASP A 393 46.33 -12.72 -17.66
CA ASP A 393 46.00 -11.79 -18.75
C ASP A 393 44.56 -11.89 -19.31
N MET A 394 43.67 -12.62 -18.65
CA MET A 394 42.26 -12.71 -19.02
C MET A 394 41.55 -11.37 -18.78
N VAL A 395 40.97 -10.77 -19.82
CA VAL A 395 40.19 -9.51 -19.74
C VAL A 395 38.72 -9.71 -20.10
N LYS A 396 38.36 -10.87 -20.66
CA LYS A 396 37.00 -11.22 -21.07
C LYS A 396 36.70 -12.68 -20.77
N ALA A 397 35.47 -12.96 -20.35
CA ALA A 397 34.93 -14.32 -20.23
C ALA A 397 33.82 -14.57 -21.24
N ASN A 398 33.64 -15.84 -21.58
CA ASN A 398 32.42 -16.38 -22.16
C ASN A 398 31.97 -17.58 -21.33
N ALA A 399 30.87 -17.42 -20.60
CA ALA A 399 30.25 -18.50 -19.85
C ALA A 399 29.13 -19.15 -20.66
N LYS A 400 29.06 -20.48 -20.62
CA LYS A 400 28.01 -21.29 -21.26
C LYS A 400 27.42 -22.27 -20.27
N LEU A 401 26.12 -22.23 -20.08
CA LEU A 401 25.40 -23.21 -19.26
C LEU A 401 25.43 -24.59 -19.91
N THR A 402 25.71 -25.61 -19.11
CA THR A 402 25.73 -27.01 -19.55
C THR A 402 24.56 -27.80 -18.96
N SER A 403 24.19 -27.54 -17.70
CA SER A 403 23.04 -28.18 -17.06
C SER A 403 22.37 -27.30 -16.01
N VAL A 404 21.07 -27.49 -15.79
CA VAL A 404 20.30 -26.80 -14.74
C VAL A 404 19.38 -27.82 -14.07
N LYS A 405 19.45 -27.93 -12.75
CA LYS A 405 18.57 -28.78 -11.93
C LYS A 405 17.51 -27.93 -11.24
N PHE A 406 16.27 -28.40 -11.29
CA PHE A 406 15.13 -27.74 -10.68
C PHE A 406 14.70 -28.42 -9.37
N SER A 407 13.93 -27.67 -8.58
CA SER A 407 13.38 -28.12 -7.30
C SER A 407 12.38 -29.29 -7.39
N ASP A 408 11.78 -29.51 -8.57
CA ASP A 408 10.90 -30.66 -8.84
C ASP A 408 11.68 -31.92 -9.26
N GLY A 409 13.01 -31.88 -9.22
CA GLY A 409 13.88 -32.99 -9.60
C GLY A 409 14.22 -33.06 -11.10
N THR A 410 13.56 -32.27 -11.95
CA THR A 410 13.86 -32.27 -13.40
C THR A 410 15.21 -31.59 -13.69
N VAL A 411 15.83 -31.97 -14.81
CA VAL A 411 17.12 -31.45 -15.25
C VAL A 411 17.05 -31.03 -16.72
N TRP A 412 17.47 -29.79 -16.99
CA TRP A 412 17.75 -29.32 -18.34
C TRP A 412 19.23 -29.54 -18.66
N ARG A 413 19.54 -29.96 -19.88
CA ARG A 413 20.92 -30.10 -20.39
C ARG A 413 21.04 -29.38 -21.73
N ALA A 414 22.14 -28.68 -21.94
CA ALA A 414 22.46 -28.11 -23.23
C ALA A 414 22.57 -29.23 -24.29
N LYS A 415 21.98 -29.01 -25.46
CA LYS A 415 22.09 -29.91 -26.61
C LYS A 415 23.38 -29.67 -27.37
#